data_AF-A0A3G3K175-F1
#
_entry.id   AF-A0A3G3K175-F1
#
_cell.length_a   1.000
_cell.length_b   1.000
_cell.length_c   1.000
_cell.angle_alpha   90.00
_cell.angle_beta   90.00
_cell.angle_gamma   90.00
#
_symmetry.space_group_name_H-M   'P 1'
#
loop_
_entity.id
_entity.type
_entity.pdbx_description
1 polymer ?
#
loop_
_entity_poly.entity_id
_entity_poly.type
_entity_poly.pdbx_seq_one_letter_code
_entity_poly.pdbx_strand_id
1 'polypeptide(L)'
;MNKISVSLSVLIIAATLSACGSKNKDAASSAPAASSASASPSAAVSASPSASPSETATPSHEPLAIDVSKLSSNFNEIVEMAEAKKDVKTIQQTYVQNFQTYVKAIDATLAEGAPRIDENISFVLDHGVSGEMNADQVAEAVEKGLIWYFYFQVKNLVDKQAGPALKDGDSAKASALLEQAIQAYKAVLEPFVEKRDAKFNTTMKDSIASAVIPALQADVKAGNVADFNVHRQMLDKTMIKAFTLATYNYGEKMPTVEKAEQAKEMTEGYFLFLPVYQYLKGGSEADADAVKDAFGSGDASKVVPAKIKASLVTALTGKVKEYLQESQQELKDGKKDDSRVHAMEAAMFVSAHEVFLGAGYASVSSASEAYVKAIDDGNADEAKKQADAILAALSKL
;
A
#
# COMPACT_ATOMS: atom_id res chain seq x y z
N MET A 1 -6.66 38.58 12.82
CA MET A 1 -7.58 37.46 13.19
C MET A 1 -7.85 36.75 11.87
N ASN A 2 -7.39 35.54 11.57
CA ASN A 2 -7.18 34.35 12.38
C ASN A 2 -5.81 33.70 12.08
N LYS A 3 -5.16 33.22 13.13
CA LYS A 3 -4.01 32.30 13.04
C LYS A 3 -4.58 30.89 12.88
N ILE A 4 -4.24 30.22 11.78
CA ILE A 4 -4.52 28.80 11.59
C ILE A 4 -3.28 28.06 12.12
N SER A 5 -3.46 27.33 13.21
CA SER A 5 -2.45 26.45 13.78
C SER A 5 -2.28 25.23 12.89
N VAL A 6 -1.17 25.17 12.15
CA VAL A 6 -0.68 23.96 11.50
C VAL A 6 0.13 23.20 12.55
N SER A 7 -0.47 22.20 13.18
CA SER A 7 0.26 21.23 14.00
C SER A 7 0.75 20.09 13.11
N LEU A 8 1.91 20.31 12.48
CA LEU A 8 2.77 19.25 11.98
C LEU A 8 4.01 19.26 12.86
N SER A 9 3.98 18.52 13.96
CA SER A 9 5.12 18.37 14.86
C SER A 9 5.89 17.11 14.51
N VAL A 10 6.61 17.15 13.38
CA VAL A 10 7.79 16.29 13.18
C VAL A 10 8.99 17.12 13.60
N LEU A 11 9.41 16.94 14.86
CA LEU A 11 10.69 17.41 15.36
C LEU A 11 11.30 16.30 16.22
N ILE A 12 11.93 15.32 15.57
CA ILE A 12 12.80 14.36 16.25
C ILE A 12 14.09 15.12 16.60
N ILE A 13 14.15 15.66 17.82
CA ILE A 13 15.40 16.18 18.40
C ILE A 13 16.22 14.98 18.89
N ALA A 14 17.31 14.68 18.19
CA ALA A 14 18.41 13.90 18.72
C ALA A 14 19.28 14.79 19.63
N ALA A 15 19.35 14.48 20.94
CA ALA A 15 20.43 14.91 21.83
C ALA A 15 20.52 14.02 23.08
N THR A 16 21.77 13.71 23.44
CA THR A 16 22.30 12.76 24.42
C THR A 16 22.34 13.27 25.88
N LEU A 17 22.23 12.37 26.87
CA LEU A 17 23.13 12.15 28.05
C LEU A 17 22.44 11.70 29.37
N SER A 18 22.86 10.52 29.83
CA SER A 18 23.34 10.14 31.18
C SER A 18 22.51 10.34 32.48
N ALA A 19 22.12 9.18 33.03
CA ALA A 19 22.61 8.59 34.30
C ALA A 19 21.79 8.68 35.62
N CYS A 20 21.78 7.49 36.26
CA CYS A 20 21.71 7.14 37.69
C CYS A 20 20.35 6.90 38.38
N GLY A 21 20.20 5.67 38.91
CA GLY A 21 19.47 5.45 40.17
C GLY A 21 18.84 4.07 40.40
N SER A 22 19.64 3.02 40.63
CA SER A 22 19.18 1.70 41.08
C SER A 22 18.56 1.70 42.50
N LYS A 23 17.61 0.79 42.78
CA LYS A 23 17.67 -0.08 43.98
C LYS A 23 16.67 -1.25 43.99
N ASN A 24 17.24 -2.37 44.43
CA ASN A 24 16.77 -3.76 44.57
C ASN A 24 15.85 -3.99 45.79
N LYS A 25 15.01 -5.05 45.77
CA LYS A 25 15.11 -6.27 46.64
C LYS A 25 13.83 -7.14 46.68
N ASP A 26 14.04 -8.44 46.38
CA ASP A 26 13.73 -9.69 47.14
C ASP A 26 12.33 -9.91 47.78
N ALA A 27 11.74 -11.11 47.94
CA ALA A 27 11.95 -12.50 47.50
C ALA A 27 10.85 -13.41 48.14
N ALA A 28 10.71 -14.65 47.63
CA ALA A 28 10.20 -15.88 48.29
C ALA A 28 8.69 -16.01 48.61
N SER A 29 8.04 -17.19 48.63
CA SER A 29 8.32 -18.59 48.27
C SER A 29 7.02 -19.41 48.51
N SER A 30 6.83 -20.51 47.76
CA SER A 30 6.39 -21.84 48.22
C SER A 30 5.27 -22.51 47.39
N ALA A 31 5.64 -23.66 46.81
CA ALA A 31 4.76 -24.72 46.31
C ALA A 31 4.41 -25.70 47.46
N PRO A 32 3.46 -26.64 47.25
CA PRO A 32 3.90 -27.95 46.74
C PRO A 32 2.97 -28.67 45.73
N ALA A 33 3.61 -29.62 45.05
CA ALA A 33 3.21 -30.78 44.23
C ALA A 33 2.05 -31.65 44.80
N ALA A 34 1.41 -32.62 44.10
CA ALA A 34 1.31 -33.10 42.72
C ALA A 34 0.32 -34.30 42.71
N SER A 35 -0.21 -34.66 41.52
CA SER A 35 -0.43 -36.03 40.95
C SER A 35 -1.66 -35.98 40.00
N SER A 36 -1.51 -35.92 38.68
CA SER A 36 -1.13 -36.97 37.70
C SER A 36 -2.25 -37.97 37.35
N ALA A 37 -2.81 -37.83 36.14
CA ALA A 37 -3.08 -38.87 35.13
C ALA A 37 -3.83 -38.18 33.97
N SER A 38 -3.18 -37.84 32.86
CA SER A 38 -2.88 -38.70 31.70
C SER A 38 -4.11 -39.10 30.88
N ALA A 39 -4.40 -38.31 29.85
CA ALA A 39 -4.76 -38.79 28.50
C ALA A 39 -4.50 -37.64 27.52
N SER A 40 -3.61 -37.90 26.56
CA SER A 40 -3.19 -37.03 25.45
C SER A 40 -3.62 -37.72 24.14
N PRO A 41 -3.44 -37.12 22.95
CA PRO A 41 -4.26 -36.05 22.41
C PRO A 41 -4.79 -36.42 21.01
N SER A 42 -5.80 -35.69 20.51
CA SER A 42 -6.10 -35.67 19.06
C SER A 42 -5.83 -34.27 18.55
N ALA A 43 -4.62 -34.08 18.03
CA ALA A 43 -4.18 -32.87 17.38
C ALA A 43 -4.86 -32.75 16.01
N ALA A 44 -5.70 -31.73 15.84
CA ALA A 44 -6.00 -31.16 14.54
C ALA A 44 -5.09 -29.94 14.37
N VAL A 45 -3.92 -30.18 13.80
CA VAL A 45 -3.01 -29.13 13.35
C VAL A 45 -3.68 -28.48 12.14
N SER A 46 -4.36 -27.36 12.35
CA SER A 46 -4.77 -26.48 11.27
C SER A 46 -3.54 -25.69 10.84
N ALA A 47 -2.83 -26.20 9.83
CA ALA A 47 -1.77 -25.47 9.16
C ALA A 47 -2.40 -24.24 8.48
N SER A 48 -2.15 -23.07 9.05
CA SER A 48 -2.44 -21.78 8.43
C SER A 48 -1.29 -21.44 7.47
N PRO A 49 -1.51 -21.31 6.15
CA PRO A 49 -0.47 -20.85 5.26
C PRO A 49 -0.51 -19.32 5.26
N SER A 50 0.16 -18.69 6.23
CA SER A 50 0.55 -17.29 6.09
C SER A 50 2.06 -17.23 6.22
N ALA A 51 2.72 -17.72 5.19
CA ALA A 51 4.08 -17.34 4.91
C ALA A 51 4.00 -15.99 4.21
N SER A 52 4.43 -14.93 4.91
CA SER A 52 5.10 -13.82 4.22
C SER A 52 6.11 -14.49 3.26
N PRO A 53 6.08 -14.25 1.94
CA PRO A 53 6.83 -15.07 1.00
C PRO A 53 8.31 -15.02 1.37
N SER A 54 8.86 -16.12 1.87
CA SER A 54 10.29 -16.34 1.79
C SER A 54 10.63 -16.37 0.31
N GLU A 55 11.35 -15.33 -0.11
CA GLU A 55 11.91 -15.17 -1.44
C GLU A 55 12.66 -16.44 -1.84
N THR A 56 11.97 -17.31 -2.56
CA THR A 56 12.63 -18.33 -3.37
C THR A 56 13.18 -17.57 -4.56
N ALA A 57 14.51 -17.55 -4.69
CA ALA A 57 15.23 -16.83 -5.73
C ALA A 57 14.63 -17.11 -7.12
N THR A 58 13.85 -16.14 -7.63
CA THR A 58 13.41 -16.05 -9.01
C THR A 58 14.65 -15.97 -9.90
N PRO A 59 14.64 -16.52 -11.14
CA PRO A 59 15.79 -16.45 -12.02
C PRO A 59 16.18 -14.99 -12.21
N SER A 60 17.44 -14.68 -11.99
CA SER A 60 18.03 -13.36 -12.18
C SER A 60 17.88 -12.92 -13.64
N HIS A 61 16.73 -12.36 -14.00
CA HIS A 61 16.61 -11.48 -15.15
C HIS A 61 17.26 -10.17 -14.74
N GLU A 62 18.29 -9.79 -15.49
CA GLU A 62 18.88 -8.46 -15.34
C GLU A 62 17.76 -7.41 -15.47
N PRO A 63 17.63 -6.43 -14.56
CA PRO A 63 16.59 -5.42 -14.64
C PRO A 63 16.68 -4.72 -15.99
N LEU A 64 15.55 -4.60 -16.70
CA LEU A 64 15.49 -3.80 -17.91
C LEU A 64 15.99 -2.38 -17.60
N ALA A 65 16.85 -1.83 -18.46
CA ALA A 65 17.24 -0.44 -18.34
C ALA A 65 16.01 0.44 -18.62
N ILE A 66 15.64 1.27 -17.64
CA ILE A 66 14.45 2.12 -17.70
C ILE A 66 14.86 3.58 -17.87
N ASP A 67 14.29 4.22 -18.88
CA ASP A 67 14.29 5.68 -19.03
C ASP A 67 12.93 6.20 -18.56
N VAL A 68 12.88 6.66 -17.30
CA VAL A 68 11.65 7.15 -16.67
C VAL A 68 11.09 8.37 -17.38
N SER A 69 11.95 9.24 -17.92
CA SER A 69 11.53 10.42 -18.67
C SER A 69 10.81 10.01 -19.95
N LYS A 70 11.39 9.08 -20.70
CA LYS A 70 10.77 8.52 -21.91
C LYS A 70 9.46 7.79 -21.60
N LEU A 71 9.42 6.95 -20.57
CA LEU A 71 8.19 6.26 -20.16
C LEU A 71 7.08 7.24 -19.76
N SER A 72 7.42 8.31 -19.05
CA SER A 72 6.46 9.34 -18.63
C SER A 72 5.93 10.13 -19.84
N SER A 73 6.80 10.44 -20.81
CA SER A 73 6.38 11.06 -22.08
C SER A 73 5.45 10.14 -22.87
N ASN A 74 5.79 8.85 -22.98
CA ASN A 74 4.96 7.85 -23.64
C ASN A 74 3.58 7.69 -22.95
N PHE A 75 3.54 7.88 -21.63
CA PHE A 75 2.30 7.78 -20.86
C PHE A 75 1.37 8.92 -21.21
N ASN A 76 1.87 10.15 -21.21
CA ASN A 76 1.08 11.31 -21.63
C ASN A 76 0.60 11.16 -23.08
N GLU A 77 1.47 10.71 -23.99
CA GLU A 77 1.10 10.51 -25.40
C GLU A 77 -0.05 9.52 -25.55
N ILE A 78 0.03 8.33 -24.94
CA ILE A 78 -1.01 7.31 -25.11
C ILE A 78 -2.32 7.69 -24.41
N VAL A 79 -2.25 8.38 -23.26
CA VAL A 79 -3.43 8.91 -22.58
C VAL A 79 -4.12 9.97 -23.44
N GLU A 80 -3.37 10.94 -23.98
CA GLU A 80 -3.92 11.95 -24.89
C GLU A 80 -4.54 11.31 -26.15
N MET A 81 -3.93 10.26 -26.69
CA MET A 81 -4.50 9.51 -27.81
C MET A 81 -5.85 8.86 -27.45
N ALA A 82 -5.94 8.28 -26.25
CA ALA A 82 -7.14 7.58 -25.80
C ALA A 82 -8.26 8.56 -25.41
N GLU A 83 -7.95 9.66 -24.72
CA GLU A 83 -8.90 10.75 -24.41
C GLU A 83 -9.42 11.42 -25.68
N ALA A 84 -8.58 11.59 -26.69
CA ALA A 84 -8.98 12.08 -28.02
C ALA A 84 -9.78 11.06 -28.83
N LYS A 85 -10.08 9.87 -28.27
CA LYS A 85 -10.83 8.78 -28.91
C LYS A 85 -10.27 8.41 -30.29
N LYS A 86 -8.94 8.39 -30.41
CA LYS A 86 -8.29 7.90 -31.63
C LYS A 86 -8.64 6.44 -31.88
N ASP A 87 -8.40 6.00 -33.10
CA ASP A 87 -8.58 4.61 -33.52
C ASP A 87 -7.93 3.63 -32.51
N VAL A 88 -8.74 2.70 -31.97
CA VAL A 88 -8.31 1.80 -30.88
C VAL A 88 -7.15 0.90 -31.31
N LYS A 89 -7.11 0.50 -32.58
CA LYS A 89 -5.98 -0.28 -33.11
C LYS A 89 -4.68 0.50 -33.09
N THR A 90 -4.73 1.81 -33.34
CA THR A 90 -3.58 2.70 -33.20
C THR A 90 -3.15 2.82 -31.74
N ILE A 91 -4.09 2.99 -30.79
CA ILE A 91 -3.78 3.01 -29.35
C ILE A 91 -3.13 1.69 -28.91
N GLN A 92 -3.67 0.56 -29.35
CA GLN A 92 -3.13 -0.78 -29.06
C GLN A 92 -1.69 -0.93 -29.57
N GLN A 93 -1.41 -0.48 -30.79
CA GLN A 93 -0.06 -0.50 -31.35
C GLN A 93 0.91 0.36 -30.52
N THR A 94 0.49 1.55 -30.10
CA THR A 94 1.30 2.41 -29.21
C THR A 94 1.57 1.73 -27.88
N TYR A 95 0.57 1.09 -27.26
CA TYR A 95 0.75 0.33 -26.01
C TYR A 95 1.78 -0.80 -26.18
N VAL A 96 1.64 -1.61 -27.23
CA VAL A 96 2.56 -2.73 -27.52
C VAL A 96 3.99 -2.24 -27.72
N GLN A 97 4.17 -1.15 -28.46
CA GLN A 97 5.49 -0.61 -28.77
C GLN A 97 6.18 0.03 -27.56
N ASN A 98 5.42 0.76 -26.74
CA ASN A 98 5.98 1.63 -25.71
C ASN A 98 5.93 1.07 -24.30
N PHE A 99 5.00 0.15 -24.01
CA PHE A 99 4.70 -0.28 -22.64
C PHE A 99 4.73 -1.78 -22.43
N GLN A 100 4.15 -2.58 -23.33
CA GLN A 100 3.87 -4.00 -23.06
C GLN A 100 5.07 -4.79 -22.53
N THR A 101 6.27 -4.59 -23.08
CA THR A 101 7.48 -5.26 -22.59
C THR A 101 7.79 -4.91 -21.13
N TYR A 102 7.68 -3.63 -20.76
CA TYR A 102 7.93 -3.16 -19.40
C TYR A 102 6.83 -3.60 -18.44
N VAL A 103 5.57 -3.54 -18.88
CA VAL A 103 4.42 -3.99 -18.09
C VAL A 103 4.54 -5.48 -17.79
N LYS A 104 4.86 -6.31 -18.79
CA LYS A 104 5.11 -7.75 -18.59
C LYS A 104 6.27 -8.03 -17.63
N ALA A 105 7.32 -7.22 -17.67
CA ALA A 105 8.44 -7.35 -16.73
C ALA A 105 8.01 -7.08 -15.29
N ILE A 106 7.16 -6.06 -15.06
CA ILE A 106 6.57 -5.81 -13.75
C ILE A 106 5.59 -6.93 -13.36
N ASP A 107 4.75 -7.39 -14.27
CA ASP A 107 3.82 -8.49 -14.03
C ASP A 107 4.56 -9.74 -13.55
N ALA A 108 5.73 -10.05 -14.09
CA ALA A 108 6.55 -11.18 -13.65
C ALA A 108 7.04 -11.08 -12.19
N THR A 109 6.99 -9.89 -11.58
CA THR A 109 7.35 -9.67 -10.17
C THR A 109 6.16 -9.80 -9.21
N LEU A 110 4.92 -9.81 -9.73
CA LEU A 110 3.73 -9.90 -8.88
C LEU A 110 3.52 -11.34 -8.40
N ALA A 111 2.97 -11.48 -7.20
CA ALA A 111 2.67 -12.77 -6.60
C ALA A 111 1.84 -13.68 -7.52
N GLU A 112 1.94 -15.00 -7.33
CA GLU A 112 1.08 -15.96 -8.02
C GLU A 112 -0.39 -15.65 -7.70
N GLY A 113 -1.26 -15.74 -8.73
CA GLY A 113 -2.68 -15.41 -8.60
C GLY A 113 -3.03 -13.92 -8.53
N ALA A 114 -2.04 -13.02 -8.45
CA ALA A 114 -2.30 -11.58 -8.56
C ALA A 114 -2.79 -11.22 -9.98
N PRO A 115 -3.78 -10.32 -10.12
CA PRO A 115 -4.17 -9.76 -11.41
C PRO A 115 -2.96 -9.20 -12.16
N ARG A 116 -2.88 -9.46 -13.48
CA ARG A 116 -1.79 -8.98 -14.33
C ARG A 116 -2.20 -7.71 -15.07
N ILE A 117 -1.32 -6.74 -15.10
CA ILE A 117 -1.55 -5.43 -15.71
C ILE A 117 -1.73 -5.57 -17.22
N ASP A 118 -0.80 -6.28 -17.89
CA ASP A 118 -0.83 -6.42 -19.34
C ASP A 118 -2.06 -7.19 -19.82
N GLU A 119 -2.44 -8.23 -19.09
CA GLU A 119 -3.63 -9.03 -19.41
C GLU A 119 -4.90 -8.17 -19.38
N ASN A 120 -5.07 -7.34 -18.33
CA ASN A 120 -6.25 -6.49 -18.19
C ASN A 120 -6.27 -5.36 -19.24
N ILE A 121 -5.14 -4.69 -19.50
CA ILE A 121 -5.06 -3.65 -20.53
C ILE A 121 -5.31 -4.25 -21.92
N SER A 122 -4.65 -5.37 -22.24
CA SER A 122 -4.79 -6.03 -23.54
C SER A 122 -6.21 -6.53 -23.78
N PHE A 123 -6.86 -7.08 -22.75
CA PHE A 123 -8.28 -7.48 -22.82
C PHE A 123 -9.16 -6.30 -23.27
N VAL A 124 -9.05 -5.13 -22.62
CA VAL A 124 -9.87 -3.98 -23.00
C VAL A 124 -9.52 -3.46 -24.40
N LEU A 125 -8.23 -3.46 -24.78
CA LEU A 125 -7.81 -3.04 -26.11
C LEU A 125 -8.35 -3.97 -27.20
N ASP A 126 -8.29 -5.29 -27.01
CA ASP A 126 -8.81 -6.28 -27.96
C ASP A 126 -10.34 -6.17 -28.11
N HIS A 127 -11.04 -6.03 -26.99
CA HIS A 127 -12.49 -5.81 -26.99
C HIS A 127 -12.88 -4.41 -27.51
N GLY A 128 -11.99 -3.42 -27.41
CA GLY A 128 -12.14 -2.12 -28.03
C GLY A 128 -11.96 -2.15 -29.54
N VAL A 129 -11.00 -2.94 -30.06
CA VAL A 129 -10.79 -3.14 -31.51
C VAL A 129 -11.99 -3.87 -32.14
N SER A 130 -12.57 -4.84 -31.45
CA SER A 130 -13.76 -5.56 -31.91
C SER A 130 -15.07 -4.75 -31.78
N GLY A 131 -15.05 -3.67 -31.00
CA GLY A 131 -16.23 -2.82 -30.73
C GLY A 131 -17.13 -3.32 -29.59
N GLU A 132 -16.70 -4.35 -28.86
CA GLU A 132 -17.39 -4.86 -27.66
C GLU A 132 -17.22 -3.94 -26.44
N MET A 133 -16.13 -3.16 -26.40
CA MET A 133 -15.91 -2.08 -25.44
C MET A 133 -15.78 -0.74 -26.16
N ASN A 134 -16.34 0.32 -25.56
CA ASN A 134 -16.33 1.64 -26.17
C ASN A 134 -15.01 2.40 -25.93
N ALA A 135 -14.80 3.48 -26.67
CA ALA A 135 -13.57 4.29 -26.59
C ALA A 135 -13.33 4.89 -25.19
N ASP A 136 -14.38 5.20 -24.43
CA ASP A 136 -14.24 5.73 -23.07
C ASP A 136 -13.74 4.64 -22.10
N GLN A 137 -14.21 3.41 -22.24
CA GLN A 137 -13.66 2.27 -21.49
C GLN A 137 -12.19 2.00 -21.83
N VAL A 138 -11.82 2.11 -23.12
CA VAL A 138 -10.44 1.99 -23.56
C VAL A 138 -9.57 3.07 -22.92
N ALA A 139 -10.04 4.33 -22.90
CA ALA A 139 -9.31 5.44 -22.28
C ALA A 139 -9.06 5.19 -20.79
N GLU A 140 -10.09 4.79 -20.04
CA GLU A 140 -9.92 4.51 -18.61
C GLU A 140 -9.01 3.31 -18.33
N ALA A 141 -9.14 2.23 -19.10
CA ALA A 141 -8.29 1.06 -18.93
C ALA A 141 -6.81 1.35 -19.21
N VAL A 142 -6.52 2.13 -20.27
CA VAL A 142 -5.15 2.52 -20.62
C VAL A 142 -4.57 3.46 -19.56
N GLU A 143 -5.27 4.54 -19.20
CA GLU A 143 -4.75 5.50 -18.22
C GLU A 143 -4.56 4.82 -16.85
N LYS A 144 -5.59 4.13 -16.34
CA LYS A 144 -5.55 3.58 -14.98
C LYS A 144 -4.71 2.31 -14.89
N GLY A 145 -4.68 1.50 -15.95
CA GLY A 145 -3.75 0.37 -16.06
C GLY A 145 -2.29 0.81 -16.09
N LEU A 146 -1.96 1.93 -16.74
CA LEU A 146 -0.60 2.46 -16.71
C LEU A 146 -0.27 3.15 -15.38
N ILE A 147 -1.23 3.83 -14.73
CA ILE A 147 -1.04 4.31 -13.34
C ILE A 147 -0.75 3.14 -12.39
N TRP A 148 -1.44 2.01 -12.56
CA TRP A 148 -1.14 0.76 -11.86
C TRP A 148 0.29 0.29 -12.12
N TYR A 149 0.73 0.24 -13.38
CA TYR A 149 2.13 -0.06 -13.73
C TYR A 149 3.12 0.88 -13.03
N PHE A 150 2.90 2.20 -13.07
CA PHE A 150 3.82 3.16 -12.45
C PHE A 150 3.91 3.00 -10.94
N TYR A 151 2.82 2.62 -10.25
CA TYR A 151 2.87 2.28 -8.83
C TYR A 151 3.81 1.09 -8.56
N PHE A 152 3.65 -0.02 -9.27
CA PHE A 152 4.54 -1.17 -9.09
C PHE A 152 5.96 -0.91 -9.61
N GLN A 153 6.14 -0.04 -10.59
CA GLN A 153 7.46 0.39 -11.06
C GLN A 153 8.21 1.20 -9.99
N VAL A 154 7.54 2.15 -9.33
CA VAL A 154 8.09 2.88 -8.18
C VAL A 154 8.44 1.92 -7.06
N LYS A 155 7.53 1.00 -6.72
CA LYS A 155 7.78 -0.04 -5.71
C LYS A 155 8.98 -0.91 -6.08
N ASN A 156 9.09 -1.36 -7.32
CA ASN A 156 10.21 -2.19 -7.79
C ASN A 156 11.55 -1.43 -7.69
N LEU A 157 11.59 -0.16 -8.09
CA LEU A 157 12.79 0.68 -7.97
C LEU A 157 13.23 0.85 -6.51
N VAL A 158 12.28 1.08 -5.60
CA VAL A 158 12.58 1.30 -4.18
C VAL A 158 12.92 -0.01 -3.46
N ASP A 159 12.04 -1.00 -3.52
CA ASP A 159 12.13 -2.23 -2.71
C ASP A 159 13.10 -3.26 -3.28
N LYS A 160 13.10 -3.46 -4.60
CA LYS A 160 13.82 -4.55 -5.26
C LYS A 160 15.13 -4.11 -5.90
N GLN A 161 15.40 -2.81 -5.96
CA GLN A 161 16.64 -2.29 -6.54
C GLN A 161 17.40 -1.36 -5.59
N ALA A 162 16.79 -0.26 -5.13
CA ALA A 162 17.47 0.71 -4.26
C ALA A 162 17.78 0.12 -2.88
N GLY A 163 16.83 -0.58 -2.25
CA GLY A 163 17.04 -1.28 -0.98
C GLY A 163 18.20 -2.29 -1.02
N PRO A 164 18.23 -3.23 -1.98
CA PRO A 164 19.37 -4.14 -2.16
C PRO A 164 20.69 -3.42 -2.44
N ALA A 165 20.71 -2.41 -3.32
CA ALA A 165 21.93 -1.62 -3.57
C ALA A 165 22.44 -0.93 -2.30
N LEU A 166 21.54 -0.39 -1.48
CA LEU A 166 21.89 0.22 -0.19
C LEU A 166 22.45 -0.81 0.79
N LYS A 167 21.86 -2.00 0.86
CA LYS A 167 22.33 -3.13 1.68
C LYS A 167 23.72 -3.60 1.28
N ASP A 168 24.02 -3.56 -0.02
CA ASP A 168 25.34 -3.88 -0.57
C ASP A 168 26.37 -2.74 -0.40
N GLY A 169 25.96 -1.61 0.19
CA GLY A 169 26.81 -0.44 0.42
C GLY A 169 26.97 0.47 -0.81
N ASP A 170 26.29 0.19 -1.92
CA ASP A 170 26.30 1.00 -3.13
C ASP A 170 25.29 2.16 -3.04
N SER A 171 25.61 3.14 -2.19
CA SER A 171 24.76 4.31 -1.96
C SER A 171 24.58 5.18 -3.22
N ALA A 172 25.54 5.15 -4.15
CA ALA A 172 25.45 5.90 -5.40
C ALA A 172 24.38 5.29 -6.32
N LYS A 173 24.40 3.97 -6.50
CA LYS A 173 23.37 3.25 -7.24
C LYS A 173 22.00 3.34 -6.56
N ALA A 174 21.94 3.17 -5.24
CA ALA A 174 20.69 3.32 -4.48
C ALA A 174 20.07 4.72 -4.66
N SER A 175 20.91 5.76 -4.62
CA SER A 175 20.47 7.15 -4.83
C SER A 175 19.94 7.38 -6.25
N ALA A 176 20.62 6.87 -7.27
CA ALA A 176 20.17 6.98 -8.66
C ALA A 176 18.83 6.26 -8.90
N LEU A 177 18.64 5.07 -8.31
CA LEU A 177 17.41 4.29 -8.41
C LEU A 177 16.24 4.96 -7.65
N LEU A 178 16.51 5.50 -6.45
CA LEU A 178 15.53 6.26 -5.69
C LEU A 178 15.09 7.52 -6.46
N GLU A 179 16.02 8.23 -7.10
CA GLU A 179 15.68 9.41 -7.90
C GLU A 179 14.81 9.06 -9.12
N GLN A 180 15.07 7.92 -9.78
CA GLN A 180 14.17 7.41 -10.83
C GLN A 180 12.77 7.11 -10.29
N ALA A 181 12.66 6.53 -9.09
CA ALA A 181 11.36 6.28 -8.46
C ALA A 181 10.64 7.59 -8.14
N ILE A 182 11.36 8.60 -7.63
CA ILE A 182 10.82 9.94 -7.35
C ILE A 182 10.33 10.62 -8.64
N GLN A 183 11.08 10.52 -9.74
CA GLN A 183 10.68 11.05 -11.04
C GLN A 183 9.40 10.39 -11.55
N ALA A 184 9.32 9.06 -11.48
CA ALA A 184 8.13 8.30 -11.87
C ALA A 184 6.90 8.67 -11.01
N TYR A 185 7.10 8.80 -9.69
CA TYR A 185 6.07 9.28 -8.78
C TYR A 185 5.58 10.67 -9.17
N LYS A 186 6.46 11.66 -9.30
CA LYS A 186 6.09 13.04 -9.62
C LYS A 186 5.38 13.18 -10.96
N ALA A 187 5.83 12.43 -11.97
CA ALA A 187 5.28 12.54 -13.31
C ALA A 187 3.87 11.95 -13.44
N VAL A 188 3.58 10.84 -12.75
CA VAL A 188 2.35 10.05 -12.98
C VAL A 188 1.51 9.88 -11.72
N LEU A 189 2.13 9.54 -10.59
CA LEU A 189 1.41 9.18 -9.37
C LEU A 189 1.03 10.40 -8.52
N GLU A 190 1.82 11.47 -8.53
CA GLU A 190 1.54 12.68 -7.76
C GLU A 190 0.21 13.34 -8.17
N PRO A 191 -0.09 13.56 -9.48
CA PRO A 191 -1.41 14.05 -9.90
C PRO A 191 -2.54 13.08 -9.55
N PHE A 192 -2.26 11.78 -9.57
CA PHE A 192 -3.21 10.76 -9.13
C PHE A 192 -3.54 10.91 -7.64
N VAL A 193 -2.54 11.08 -6.77
CA VAL A 193 -2.70 11.30 -5.32
C VAL A 193 -3.41 12.63 -5.05
N GLU A 194 -3.03 13.71 -5.75
CA GLU A 194 -3.60 15.05 -5.58
C GLU A 194 -5.12 15.07 -5.82
N LYS A 195 -5.60 14.36 -6.83
CA LYS A 195 -7.05 14.21 -7.10
C LYS A 195 -7.80 13.61 -5.88
N ARG A 196 -7.14 12.76 -5.08
CA ARG A 196 -7.75 12.08 -3.91
C ARG A 196 -7.68 12.98 -2.68
N ASP A 197 -6.56 13.67 -2.50
CA ASP A 197 -6.45 14.74 -1.51
C ASP A 197 -7.54 15.80 -1.70
N ALA A 198 -7.76 16.28 -2.92
CA ALA A 198 -8.81 17.24 -3.22
C ALA A 198 -10.22 16.70 -2.94
N LYS A 199 -10.48 15.42 -3.24
CA LYS A 199 -11.79 14.78 -3.03
C LYS A 199 -12.11 14.55 -1.55
N PHE A 200 -11.12 14.11 -0.77
CA PHE A 200 -11.31 13.65 0.59
C PHE A 200 -10.74 14.58 1.66
N ASN A 201 -10.15 15.71 1.24
CA ASN A 201 -9.48 16.67 2.11
C ASN A 201 -8.37 16.02 2.96
N THR A 202 -7.56 15.19 2.32
CA THR A 202 -6.36 14.54 2.90
C THR A 202 -5.09 15.27 2.47
N THR A 203 -3.93 14.87 3.02
CA THR A 203 -2.63 15.52 2.75
C THR A 203 -1.56 14.55 2.26
N MET A 204 -1.95 13.49 1.54
CA MET A 204 -1.04 12.43 1.11
C MET A 204 0.11 12.96 0.25
N LYS A 205 -0.18 13.82 -0.72
CA LYS A 205 0.82 14.44 -1.59
C LYS A 205 1.87 15.18 -0.78
N ASP A 206 1.41 16.03 0.12
CA ASP A 206 2.28 16.87 0.93
C ASP A 206 3.10 16.02 1.92
N SER A 207 2.51 14.98 2.51
CA SER A 207 3.23 14.04 3.36
C SER A 207 4.33 13.29 2.59
N ILE A 208 4.06 12.84 1.36
CA ILE A 208 5.09 12.19 0.53
C ILE A 208 6.22 13.18 0.21
N ALA A 209 5.88 14.39 -0.24
CA ALA A 209 6.86 15.38 -0.69
C ALA A 209 7.70 15.97 0.45
N SER A 210 7.08 16.24 1.60
CA SER A 210 7.72 16.97 2.71
C SER A 210 8.34 16.07 3.79
N ALA A 211 7.90 14.81 3.88
CA ALA A 211 8.40 13.89 4.90
C ALA A 211 9.02 12.61 4.30
N VAL A 212 8.28 11.87 3.47
CA VAL A 212 8.69 10.52 3.04
C VAL A 212 9.89 10.56 2.07
N ILE A 213 9.81 11.37 1.01
CA ILE A 213 10.91 11.49 0.03
C ILE A 213 12.19 12.00 0.70
N PRO A 214 12.17 13.10 1.48
CA PRO A 214 13.37 13.57 2.18
C PRO A 214 13.97 12.53 3.13
N ALA A 215 13.13 11.76 3.84
CA ALA A 215 13.59 10.71 4.74
C ALA A 215 14.28 9.57 3.98
N LEU A 216 13.68 9.06 2.90
CA LEU A 216 14.31 8.05 2.04
C LEU A 216 15.66 8.51 1.47
N GLN A 217 15.73 9.77 1.01
CA GLN A 217 16.98 10.34 0.50
C GLN A 217 18.04 10.46 1.60
N ALA A 218 17.64 10.83 2.82
CA ALA A 218 18.53 10.91 3.98
C ALA A 218 19.06 9.52 4.37
N ASP A 219 18.21 8.50 4.36
CA ASP A 219 18.61 7.13 4.68
C ASP A 219 19.60 6.57 3.67
N VAL A 220 19.34 6.76 2.38
CA VAL A 220 20.26 6.35 1.30
C VAL A 220 21.61 7.06 1.46
N LYS A 221 21.62 8.36 1.73
CA LYS A 221 22.85 9.12 1.95
C LYS A 221 23.61 8.65 3.20
N ALA A 222 22.89 8.20 4.22
CA ALA A 222 23.47 7.72 5.48
C ALA A 222 23.86 6.23 5.44
N GLY A 223 23.50 5.48 4.40
CA GLY A 223 23.66 4.02 4.40
C GLY A 223 22.70 3.32 5.38
N ASN A 224 21.61 3.98 5.80
CA ASN A 224 20.74 3.51 6.87
C ASN A 224 19.64 2.58 6.34
N VAL A 225 19.98 1.30 6.17
CA VAL A 225 19.06 0.27 5.66
C VAL A 225 17.83 0.09 6.57
N ALA A 226 18.00 0.19 7.89
CA ALA A 226 16.91 -0.03 8.84
C ALA A 226 15.81 1.03 8.69
N ASP A 227 16.19 2.32 8.69
CA ASP A 227 15.22 3.40 8.54
C ASP A 227 14.70 3.51 7.09
N PHE A 228 15.52 3.20 6.08
CA PHE A 228 15.07 3.09 4.69
C PHE A 228 13.91 2.09 4.56
N ASN A 229 14.03 0.93 5.23
CA ASN A 229 12.99 -0.10 5.23
C ASN A 229 11.71 0.34 5.93
N VAL A 230 11.77 1.26 6.89
CA VAL A 230 10.60 1.86 7.53
C VAL A 230 9.97 2.91 6.61
N HIS A 231 10.76 3.87 6.12
CA HIS A 231 10.24 4.98 5.32
C HIS A 231 9.70 4.54 3.96
N ARG A 232 10.22 3.47 3.35
CA ARG A 232 9.66 2.94 2.10
C ARG A 232 8.23 2.41 2.28
N GLN A 233 7.89 1.91 3.47
CA GLN A 233 6.52 1.49 3.78
C GLN A 233 5.57 2.68 3.85
N MET A 234 6.04 3.84 4.31
CA MET A 234 5.24 5.07 4.27
C MET A 234 4.87 5.44 2.84
N LEU A 235 5.80 5.31 1.89
CA LEU A 235 5.52 5.52 0.48
C LEU A 235 4.50 4.49 -0.06
N ASP A 236 4.80 3.20 0.10
CA ASP A 236 3.97 2.10 -0.42
C ASP A 236 2.53 2.18 0.11
N LYS A 237 2.37 2.32 1.43
CA LYS A 237 1.04 2.31 2.05
C LYS A 237 0.27 3.61 1.82
N THR A 238 0.94 4.74 1.62
CA THR A 238 0.26 5.97 1.16
C THR A 238 -0.31 5.79 -0.24
N MET A 239 0.40 5.10 -1.14
CA MET A 239 -0.14 4.76 -2.45
C MET A 239 -1.33 3.80 -2.35
N ILE A 240 -1.25 2.77 -1.49
CA ILE A 240 -2.39 1.87 -1.22
C ILE A 240 -3.61 2.65 -0.71
N LYS A 241 -3.41 3.62 0.19
CA LYS A 241 -4.47 4.53 0.64
C LYS A 241 -5.06 5.31 -0.54
N ALA A 242 -4.23 5.90 -1.40
CA ALA A 242 -4.71 6.66 -2.56
C ALA A 242 -5.56 5.81 -3.50
N PHE A 243 -5.14 4.57 -3.83
CA PHE A 243 -5.95 3.64 -4.63
C PHE A 243 -7.22 3.20 -3.92
N THR A 244 -7.16 2.91 -2.62
CA THR A 244 -8.34 2.53 -1.82
C THR A 244 -9.39 3.64 -1.79
N LEU A 245 -8.96 4.89 -1.57
CA LEU A 245 -9.83 6.05 -1.62
C LEU A 245 -10.36 6.32 -3.03
N ALA A 246 -9.56 6.03 -4.06
CA ALA A 246 -10.02 6.06 -5.43
C ALA A 246 -11.17 5.07 -5.62
N THR A 247 -10.98 3.78 -5.32
CA THR A 247 -12.06 2.77 -5.40
C THR A 247 -13.29 3.17 -4.59
N TYR A 248 -13.11 3.70 -3.38
CA TYR A 248 -14.21 4.16 -2.55
C TYR A 248 -15.02 5.29 -3.22
N ASN A 249 -14.36 6.28 -3.84
CA ASN A 249 -15.04 7.34 -4.58
C ASN A 249 -15.92 6.79 -5.72
N TYR A 250 -15.44 5.79 -6.46
CA TYR A 250 -16.24 5.14 -7.51
C TYR A 250 -17.40 4.32 -6.92
N GLY A 251 -17.18 3.68 -5.78
CA GLY A 251 -18.22 3.00 -5.01
C GLY A 251 -19.33 3.95 -4.57
N GLU A 252 -18.99 5.17 -4.15
CA GLU A 252 -19.97 6.19 -3.74
C GLU A 252 -20.74 6.80 -4.91
N LYS A 253 -20.07 7.14 -6.01
CA LYS A 253 -20.74 7.85 -7.12
C LYS A 253 -21.56 6.95 -8.02
N MET A 254 -21.25 5.66 -8.13
CA MET A 254 -21.87 4.74 -9.11
C MET A 254 -23.41 4.79 -9.17
N PRO A 255 -24.16 4.85 -8.04
CA PRO A 255 -25.62 4.92 -8.09
C PRO A 255 -26.19 6.19 -8.74
N THR A 256 -25.38 7.23 -8.88
CA THR A 256 -25.74 8.54 -9.45
C THR A 256 -25.13 8.78 -10.83
N VAL A 257 -24.32 7.85 -11.33
CA VAL A 257 -23.73 7.93 -12.66
C VAL A 257 -24.80 7.70 -13.72
N GLU A 258 -24.86 8.61 -14.70
CA GLU A 258 -25.74 8.48 -15.86
C GLU A 258 -25.49 7.17 -16.60
N LYS A 259 -26.56 6.52 -17.08
CA LYS A 259 -26.47 5.17 -17.66
C LYS A 259 -25.46 5.05 -18.79
N ALA A 260 -25.30 6.10 -19.60
CA ALA A 260 -24.32 6.15 -20.69
C ALA A 260 -22.86 6.12 -20.21
N GLU A 261 -22.59 6.61 -19.01
CA GLU A 261 -21.25 6.70 -18.42
C GLU A 261 -20.91 5.49 -17.54
N GLN A 262 -21.89 4.66 -17.17
CA GLN A 262 -21.69 3.55 -16.24
C GLN A 262 -20.59 2.58 -16.70
N ALA A 263 -20.53 2.24 -17.99
CA ALA A 263 -19.52 1.31 -18.50
C ALA A 263 -18.08 1.85 -18.30
N LYS A 264 -17.87 3.14 -18.60
CA LYS A 264 -16.61 3.85 -18.38
C LYS A 264 -16.24 3.85 -16.89
N GLU A 265 -17.18 4.27 -16.06
CA GLU A 265 -17.01 4.45 -14.62
C GLU A 265 -16.74 3.10 -13.89
N MET A 266 -17.35 2.01 -14.37
CA MET A 266 -17.11 0.65 -13.90
C MET A 266 -15.69 0.18 -14.26
N THR A 267 -15.26 0.42 -15.51
CA THR A 267 -13.89 0.13 -15.94
C THR A 267 -12.87 0.90 -15.09
N GLU A 268 -13.10 2.19 -14.84
CA GLU A 268 -12.21 2.99 -14.00
C GLU A 268 -12.13 2.46 -12.56
N GLY A 269 -13.28 2.19 -11.93
CA GLY A 269 -13.34 1.62 -10.58
C GLY A 269 -12.63 0.27 -10.46
N TYR A 270 -12.75 -0.59 -11.47
CA TYR A 270 -12.08 -1.88 -11.54
C TYR A 270 -10.55 -1.74 -11.59
N PHE A 271 -10.03 -0.98 -12.56
CA PHE A 271 -8.59 -0.77 -12.74
C PHE A 271 -7.94 -0.03 -11.57
N LEU A 272 -8.70 0.77 -10.82
CA LEU A 272 -8.20 1.45 -9.62
C LEU A 272 -8.15 0.53 -8.39
N PHE A 273 -8.91 -0.58 -8.38
CA PHE A 273 -8.91 -1.54 -7.27
C PHE A 273 -7.87 -2.65 -7.42
N LEU A 274 -7.64 -3.13 -8.65
CA LEU A 274 -6.68 -4.21 -8.91
C LEU A 274 -5.26 -4.01 -8.33
N PRO A 275 -4.68 -2.79 -8.31
CA PRO A 275 -3.36 -2.57 -7.72
C PRO A 275 -3.27 -2.94 -6.24
N VAL A 276 -4.39 -2.79 -5.51
CA VAL A 276 -4.46 -3.02 -4.07
C VAL A 276 -5.19 -4.31 -3.70
N TYR A 277 -5.82 -4.98 -4.67
CA TYR A 277 -6.61 -6.19 -4.44
C TYR A 277 -5.83 -7.26 -3.67
N GLN A 278 -4.61 -7.61 -4.11
CA GLN A 278 -3.83 -8.68 -3.46
C GLN A 278 -3.45 -8.32 -2.01
N TYR A 279 -3.18 -7.05 -1.74
CA TYR A 279 -2.90 -6.57 -0.39
C TYR A 279 -4.14 -6.68 0.49
N LEU A 280 -5.27 -6.17 0.02
CA LEU A 280 -6.53 -6.17 0.77
C LEU A 280 -7.09 -7.58 0.96
N LYS A 281 -6.87 -8.48 0.00
CA LYS A 281 -7.17 -9.91 0.10
C LYS A 281 -6.46 -10.56 1.29
N GLY A 282 -5.24 -10.12 1.63
CA GLY A 282 -4.54 -10.58 2.84
C GLY A 282 -5.26 -10.18 4.14
N GLY A 283 -6.01 -9.08 4.15
CA GLY A 283 -6.78 -8.66 5.33
C GLY A 283 -8.18 -9.28 5.41
N SER A 284 -8.87 -9.38 4.27
CA SER A 284 -10.12 -10.15 4.14
C SER A 284 -10.32 -10.56 2.68
N GLU A 285 -10.16 -11.86 2.41
CA GLU A 285 -10.32 -12.40 1.06
C GLU A 285 -11.73 -12.18 0.52
N ALA A 286 -12.75 -12.52 1.32
CA ALA A 286 -14.14 -12.40 0.91
C ALA A 286 -14.53 -10.95 0.56
N ASP A 287 -14.02 -9.98 1.32
CA ASP A 287 -14.32 -8.57 1.09
C ASP A 287 -13.53 -7.98 -0.08
N ALA A 288 -12.27 -8.36 -0.24
CA ALA A 288 -11.48 -7.95 -1.40
C ALA A 288 -12.09 -8.52 -2.70
N ASP A 289 -12.48 -9.79 -2.70
CA ASP A 289 -13.17 -10.41 -3.83
C ASP A 289 -14.53 -9.74 -4.09
N ALA A 290 -15.30 -9.40 -3.04
CA ALA A 290 -16.57 -8.68 -3.22
C ALA A 290 -16.41 -7.32 -3.92
N VAL A 291 -15.36 -6.55 -3.62
CA VAL A 291 -15.10 -5.27 -4.30
C VAL A 291 -14.65 -5.51 -5.74
N LYS A 292 -13.71 -6.44 -5.97
CA LYS A 292 -13.24 -6.80 -7.31
C LYS A 292 -14.39 -7.23 -8.20
N ASP A 293 -15.22 -8.15 -7.72
CA ASP A 293 -16.32 -8.75 -8.47
C ASP A 293 -17.44 -7.73 -8.73
N ALA A 294 -17.70 -6.82 -7.80
CA ALA A 294 -18.69 -5.76 -8.00
C ALA A 294 -18.32 -4.91 -9.23
N PHE A 295 -17.10 -4.38 -9.30
CA PHE A 295 -16.66 -3.58 -10.46
C PHE A 295 -16.39 -4.44 -11.71
N GLY A 296 -15.83 -5.63 -11.55
CA GLY A 296 -15.52 -6.54 -12.66
C GLY A 296 -16.75 -7.13 -13.35
N SER A 297 -17.93 -7.07 -12.72
CA SER A 297 -19.17 -7.59 -13.30
C SER A 297 -19.70 -6.80 -14.49
N GLY A 298 -19.29 -5.53 -14.64
CA GLY A 298 -19.89 -4.59 -15.60
C GLY A 298 -21.34 -4.18 -15.28
N ASP A 299 -21.93 -4.67 -14.19
CA ASP A 299 -23.28 -4.32 -13.72
C ASP A 299 -23.20 -3.31 -12.58
N ALA A 300 -23.47 -2.03 -12.90
CA ALA A 300 -23.44 -0.94 -11.95
C ALA A 300 -24.35 -1.15 -10.72
N SER A 301 -25.39 -1.98 -10.81
CA SER A 301 -26.26 -2.30 -9.66
C SER A 301 -25.57 -3.16 -8.60
N LYS A 302 -24.44 -3.80 -8.93
CA LYS A 302 -23.62 -4.57 -7.99
C LYS A 302 -22.73 -3.68 -7.14
N VAL A 303 -22.43 -2.46 -7.59
CA VAL A 303 -21.64 -1.48 -6.85
C VAL A 303 -22.55 -0.73 -5.86
N VAL A 304 -22.73 -1.34 -4.69
CA VAL A 304 -23.55 -0.77 -3.61
C VAL A 304 -22.63 -0.01 -2.64
N PRO A 305 -22.79 1.33 -2.46
CA PRO A 305 -21.85 2.15 -1.70
C PRO A 305 -21.55 1.61 -0.29
N ALA A 306 -22.58 1.23 0.45
CA ALA A 306 -22.44 0.70 1.81
C ALA A 306 -21.66 -0.61 1.85
N LYS A 307 -21.81 -1.48 0.83
CA LYS A 307 -21.08 -2.74 0.74
C LYS A 307 -19.63 -2.50 0.36
N ILE A 308 -19.37 -1.65 -0.63
CA ILE A 308 -18.00 -1.29 -1.02
C ILE A 308 -17.26 -0.68 0.18
N LYS A 309 -17.89 0.25 0.91
CA LYS A 309 -17.33 0.83 2.14
C LYS A 309 -17.00 -0.26 3.17
N ALA A 310 -17.98 -1.10 3.52
CA ALA A 310 -17.82 -2.12 4.55
C ALA A 310 -16.70 -3.12 4.19
N SER A 311 -16.62 -3.53 2.92
CA SER A 311 -15.59 -4.46 2.45
C SER A 311 -14.20 -3.84 2.47
N LEU A 312 -14.05 -2.59 2.03
CA LEU A 312 -12.76 -1.88 2.14
C LEU A 312 -12.33 -1.72 3.60
N VAL A 313 -13.23 -1.28 4.49
CA VAL A 313 -12.95 -1.15 5.93
C VAL A 313 -12.54 -2.49 6.55
N THR A 314 -13.25 -3.57 6.24
CA THR A 314 -12.97 -4.90 6.81
C THR A 314 -11.61 -5.41 6.35
N ALA A 315 -11.31 -5.31 5.05
CA ALA A 315 -10.02 -5.70 4.50
C ALA A 315 -8.87 -4.88 5.08
N LEU A 316 -9.00 -3.55 5.16
CA LEU A 316 -7.99 -2.69 5.78
C LEU A 316 -7.79 -3.00 7.27
N THR A 317 -8.87 -3.24 8.02
CA THR A 317 -8.81 -3.59 9.45
C THR A 317 -8.10 -4.94 9.64
N GLY A 318 -8.34 -5.90 8.76
CA GLY A 318 -7.60 -7.16 8.74
C GLY A 318 -6.10 -6.95 8.61
N LYS A 319 -5.66 -6.08 7.69
CA LYS A 319 -4.24 -5.72 7.53
C LYS A 319 -3.66 -4.99 8.74
N VAL A 320 -4.39 -4.06 9.36
CA VAL A 320 -3.96 -3.44 10.62
C VAL A 320 -3.72 -4.51 11.68
N LYS A 321 -4.68 -5.42 11.87
CA LYS A 321 -4.57 -6.49 12.87
C LYS A 321 -3.37 -7.40 12.62
N GLU A 322 -3.17 -7.84 11.39
CA GLU A 322 -2.03 -8.69 10.99
C GLU A 322 -0.70 -8.02 11.38
N TYR A 323 -0.47 -6.79 10.94
CA TYR A 323 0.80 -6.11 11.19
C TYR A 323 1.02 -5.71 12.66
N LEU A 324 -0.05 -5.40 13.42
CA LEU A 324 0.05 -5.24 14.87
C LEU A 324 0.50 -6.53 15.55
N GLN A 325 0.02 -7.69 15.09
CA GLN A 325 0.39 -9.00 15.65
C GLN A 325 1.81 -9.40 15.27
N GLU A 326 2.19 -9.22 14.00
CA GLU A 326 3.53 -9.53 13.50
C GLU A 326 4.59 -8.69 14.21
N SER A 327 4.42 -7.37 14.25
CA SER A 327 5.39 -6.49 14.92
C SER A 327 5.56 -6.81 16.41
N GLN A 328 4.47 -7.12 17.13
CA GLN A 328 4.56 -7.55 18.54
C GLN A 328 5.28 -8.89 18.70
N GLN A 329 5.08 -9.83 17.78
CA GLN A 329 5.75 -11.13 17.81
C GLN A 329 7.24 -10.96 17.53
N GLU A 330 7.60 -10.18 16.52
CA GLU A 330 9.00 -9.90 16.18
C GLU A 330 9.74 -9.15 17.28
N LEU A 331 9.06 -8.24 17.99
CA LEU A 331 9.64 -7.59 19.15
C LEU A 331 10.00 -8.62 20.24
N LYS A 332 9.12 -9.59 20.51
CA LYS A 332 9.38 -10.67 21.48
C LYS A 332 10.53 -11.58 21.02
N ASP A 333 10.63 -11.80 19.72
CA ASP A 333 11.67 -12.63 19.09
C ASP A 333 13.01 -11.89 18.94
N GLY A 334 13.10 -10.62 19.39
CA GLY A 334 14.31 -9.80 19.31
C GLY A 334 14.63 -9.27 17.91
N LYS A 335 13.70 -9.38 16.95
CA LYS A 335 13.82 -8.88 15.58
C LYS A 335 13.39 -7.42 15.50
N LYS A 336 14.17 -6.54 16.13
CA LYS A 336 13.78 -5.13 16.32
C LYS A 336 13.48 -4.42 15.00
N ASP A 337 14.33 -4.56 13.99
CA ASP A 337 14.15 -3.85 12.73
C ASP A 337 12.92 -4.32 11.96
N ASP A 338 12.68 -5.63 11.89
CA ASP A 338 11.46 -6.20 11.28
C ASP A 338 10.21 -5.70 12.02
N SER A 339 10.25 -5.70 13.35
CA SER A 339 9.15 -5.20 14.20
C SER A 339 8.82 -3.74 13.91
N ARG A 340 9.84 -2.89 13.72
CA ARG A 340 9.65 -1.47 13.34
C ARG A 340 8.99 -1.33 11.97
N VAL A 341 9.39 -2.15 10.99
CA VAL A 341 8.80 -2.16 9.65
C VAL A 341 7.32 -2.50 9.72
N HIS A 342 6.96 -3.63 10.35
CA HIS A 342 5.55 -4.03 10.46
C HIS A 342 4.74 -3.06 11.34
N ALA A 343 5.34 -2.44 12.36
CA ALA A 343 4.65 -1.41 13.15
C ALA A 343 4.30 -0.18 12.30
N MET A 344 5.21 0.25 11.42
CA MET A 344 4.94 1.32 10.46
C MET A 344 3.88 0.90 9.44
N GLU A 345 3.90 -0.34 8.94
CA GLU A 345 2.85 -0.84 8.05
C GLU A 345 1.47 -0.80 8.73
N ALA A 346 1.36 -1.25 9.98
CA ALA A 346 0.12 -1.14 10.75
C ALA A 346 -0.35 0.32 10.85
N ALA A 347 0.57 1.24 11.16
CA ALA A 347 0.24 2.66 11.31
C ALA A 347 -0.23 3.29 10.00
N MET A 348 0.39 2.93 8.88
CA MET A 348 -0.02 3.44 7.59
C MET A 348 -1.34 2.83 7.10
N PHE A 349 -1.64 1.58 7.43
CA PHE A 349 -2.98 1.01 7.21
C PHE A 349 -4.04 1.64 8.11
N VAL A 350 -3.70 2.09 9.33
CA VAL A 350 -4.57 2.97 10.13
C VAL A 350 -4.81 4.29 9.39
N SER A 351 -3.79 4.89 8.78
CA SER A 351 -3.94 6.12 7.99
C SER A 351 -4.90 5.96 6.81
N ALA A 352 -5.02 4.75 6.24
CA ALA A 352 -5.97 4.44 5.18
C ALA A 352 -7.44 4.46 5.65
N HIS A 353 -7.68 4.47 6.97
CA HIS A 353 -9.01 4.62 7.56
C HIS A 353 -9.41 6.09 7.83
N GLU A 354 -8.54 7.07 7.54
CA GLU A 354 -8.80 8.49 7.85
C GLU A 354 -10.20 8.96 7.43
N VAL A 355 -10.57 8.68 6.18
CA VAL A 355 -11.88 9.08 5.63
C VAL A 355 -13.04 8.35 6.30
N PHE A 356 -12.84 7.08 6.67
CA PHE A 356 -13.90 6.26 7.29
C PHE A 356 -14.12 6.62 8.77
N LEU A 357 -13.05 6.99 9.47
CA LEU A 357 -13.07 7.41 10.88
C LEU A 357 -13.53 8.86 11.06
N GLY A 358 -13.32 9.72 10.07
CA GLY A 358 -13.65 11.14 10.15
C GLY A 358 -13.04 11.81 11.38
N ALA A 359 -13.85 12.46 12.22
CA ALA A 359 -13.37 13.12 13.43
C ALA A 359 -12.70 12.15 14.44
N GLY A 360 -13.03 10.86 14.40
CA GLY A 360 -12.38 9.84 15.23
C GLY A 360 -10.92 9.58 14.85
N TYR A 361 -10.51 9.95 13.63
CA TYR A 361 -9.19 9.62 13.11
C TYR A 361 -8.05 10.17 13.97
N ALA A 362 -8.14 11.41 14.46
CA ALA A 362 -7.08 12.02 15.24
C ALA A 362 -6.69 11.18 16.48
N SER A 363 -7.68 10.62 17.19
CA SER A 363 -7.42 9.77 18.35
C SER A 363 -6.77 8.44 17.97
N VAL A 364 -7.17 7.85 16.85
CA VAL A 364 -6.61 6.56 16.39
C VAL A 364 -5.20 6.77 15.83
N SER A 365 -4.96 7.88 15.12
CA SER A 365 -3.65 8.30 14.64
C SER A 365 -2.68 8.49 15.81
N SER A 366 -3.08 9.19 16.87
CA SER A 366 -2.24 9.34 18.06
C SER A 366 -1.92 8.01 18.75
N ALA A 367 -2.90 7.10 18.84
CA ALA A 367 -2.64 5.75 19.37
C ALA A 367 -1.66 4.97 18.46
N SER A 368 -1.77 5.14 17.15
CA SER A 368 -0.87 4.55 16.17
C SER A 368 0.56 5.09 16.25
N GLU A 369 0.74 6.39 16.45
CA GLU A 369 2.05 7.00 16.69
C GLU A 369 2.67 6.49 17.99
N ALA A 370 1.86 6.40 19.06
CA ALA A 370 2.29 5.85 20.33
C ALA A 370 2.66 4.35 20.21
N TYR A 371 1.96 3.60 19.35
CA TYR A 371 2.28 2.21 19.05
C TYR A 371 3.67 2.06 18.42
N VAL A 372 3.93 2.79 17.33
CA VAL A 372 5.24 2.78 16.65
C VAL A 372 6.35 3.16 17.62
N LYS A 373 6.12 4.21 18.42
CA LYS A 373 7.08 4.64 19.44
C LYS A 373 7.35 3.55 20.49
N ALA A 374 6.32 2.85 20.96
CA ALA A 374 6.49 1.77 21.93
C ALA A 374 7.31 0.61 21.34
N ILE A 375 7.15 0.30 20.05
CA ILE A 375 7.98 -0.68 19.34
C ILE A 375 9.44 -0.20 19.26
N ASP A 376 9.69 1.06 18.89
CA ASP A 376 11.03 1.64 18.85
C ASP A 376 11.74 1.59 20.21
N ASP A 377 11.00 1.84 21.29
CA ASP A 377 11.48 1.81 22.67
C ASP A 377 11.61 0.37 23.23
N GLY A 378 11.11 -0.64 22.51
CA GLY A 378 11.07 -2.03 22.96
C GLY A 378 10.09 -2.30 24.11
N ASN A 379 9.07 -1.45 24.26
CA ASN A 379 8.07 -1.53 25.33
C ASN A 379 6.84 -2.33 24.87
N ALA A 380 6.91 -3.66 25.05
CA ALA A 380 5.86 -4.58 24.60
C ALA A 380 4.49 -4.34 25.27
N ASP A 381 4.45 -3.94 26.55
CA ASP A 381 3.20 -3.72 27.27
C ASP A 381 2.48 -2.47 26.75
N GLU A 382 3.22 -1.38 26.53
CA GLU A 382 2.63 -0.16 25.94
C GLU A 382 2.24 -0.40 24.49
N ALA A 383 3.06 -1.12 23.70
CA ALA A 383 2.71 -1.49 22.34
C ALA A 383 1.40 -2.28 22.30
N LYS A 384 1.23 -3.29 23.16
CA LYS A 384 -0.01 -4.06 23.27
C LYS A 384 -1.21 -3.16 23.61
N LYS A 385 -1.06 -2.27 24.59
CA LYS A 385 -2.13 -1.34 25.00
C LYS A 385 -2.57 -0.43 23.84
N GLN A 386 -1.63 0.11 23.07
CA GLN A 386 -1.95 0.96 21.93
C GLN A 386 -2.58 0.16 20.78
N ALA A 387 -2.11 -1.06 20.52
CA ALA A 387 -2.74 -1.97 19.56
C ALA A 387 -4.20 -2.27 19.91
N ASP A 388 -4.49 -2.59 21.18
CA ASP A 388 -5.85 -2.86 21.64
C ASP A 388 -6.75 -1.62 21.47
N ALA A 389 -6.22 -0.42 21.71
CA ALA A 389 -6.95 0.84 21.50
C ALA A 389 -7.26 1.11 20.02
N ILE A 390 -6.30 0.86 19.13
CA ILE A 390 -6.48 0.97 17.67
C ILE A 390 -7.59 0.03 17.21
N LEU A 391 -7.51 -1.26 17.56
CA LEU A 391 -8.49 -2.27 17.15
C LEU A 391 -9.89 -1.98 17.71
N ALA A 392 -9.98 -1.52 18.97
CA ALA A 392 -11.25 -1.11 19.55
C ALA A 392 -11.90 0.06 18.81
N ALA A 393 -11.11 1.00 18.28
CA ALA A 393 -11.63 2.10 17.48
C ALA A 393 -12.10 1.64 16.10
N LEU A 394 -11.30 0.79 15.42
CA LEU A 394 -11.64 0.27 14.08
C LEU A 394 -12.87 -0.63 14.10
N SER A 395 -13.11 -1.38 15.19
CA SER A 395 -14.30 -2.24 15.34
C SER A 395 -15.65 -1.51 15.35
N LYS A 396 -15.64 -0.17 15.35
CA LYS A 396 -16.84 0.69 15.36
C LYS A 396 -17.22 1.19 13.96
N LEU A 397 -16.37 0.97 12.96
CA LEU A 397 -16.63 1.27 11.55
C LEU A 397 -17.47 0.16 10.94
#